data_AF-A0A3D4NMW4-F1
#
_entry.id   AF-A0A3D4NMW4-F1
#
_cell.length_a   1.000
_cell.length_b   1.000
_cell.length_c   1.000
_cell.angle_alpha   90.00
_cell.angle_beta   90.00
_cell.angle_gamma   90.00
#
_symmetry.space_group_name_H-M   'P 1'
#
loop_
_entity.id
_entity.type
_entity.pdbx_description
1 polymer ?
#
loop_
_entity_poly.entity_id
_entity_poly.type
_entity_poly.pdbx_seq_one_letter_code
_entity_poly.pdbx_strand_id
1 'polypeptide(L)'
;MTPLKLIISLGALTAASHAMAWDYVLLDTDKAVQNWQITSQQLGVKTDKPFSVTLRTLHGGRQEGVSIVDIDNGTMKLSVVPTRGMNVLQASVGTVRMGWDSPVKEVVNPSFIELNGRGGLGWLEGFNELVTRCGYEWVGHPGMDNGELLTLHGRAANIPANKVTLHIDEKPPYAISLRGELKEQAFKKVDFSVATELVTEPGSVSFSLNDTLTNNGDYPKEYQALYHSNFSTPFLEQGARFAAPVKQVSPFNDKAKGDLPDWQTYRAPTKDYDETVYNVVPYADAKGDTLTVLHNKAGSLGVSVGFNTQTLPVFSLWKNTDTQGQGYVTGLEPGTSFSYNRRYQRPLGLVPTIAAKEQKQFQISYSLLADKGAVDKALSRVSEIQAGRETEVRQTPLVDLTKE
;
A
#
# COMPACT_ATOMS: atom_id res chain seq x y z
N MET A 1 -53.01 -39.39 8.00
CA MET A 1 -52.28 -39.30 6.71
C MET A 1 -52.28 -37.84 6.28
N THR A 2 -51.14 -37.18 6.37
CA THR A 2 -50.91 -35.81 5.91
C THR A 2 -49.47 -35.79 5.39
N PRO A 3 -49.21 -35.46 4.11
CA PRO A 3 -47.87 -35.56 3.55
C PRO A 3 -47.07 -34.29 3.85
N LEU A 4 -45.83 -34.48 4.29
CA LEU A 4 -44.84 -33.44 4.51
C LEU A 4 -44.31 -32.96 3.15
N LYS A 5 -44.46 -31.67 2.84
CA LYS A 5 -43.86 -31.05 1.63
C LYS A 5 -42.40 -30.69 1.92
N LEU A 6 -41.48 -31.39 1.26
CA LEU A 6 -40.05 -31.07 1.26
C LEU A 6 -39.83 -29.88 0.30
N ILE A 7 -39.37 -28.74 0.84
CA ILE A 7 -38.92 -27.60 0.03
C ILE A 7 -37.43 -27.78 -0.21
N ILE A 8 -37.05 -28.11 -1.44
CA ILE A 8 -35.65 -28.12 -1.89
C ILE A 8 -35.33 -26.69 -2.35
N SER A 9 -34.53 -25.98 -1.56
CA SER A 9 -33.93 -24.72 -1.97
C SER A 9 -32.78 -25.01 -2.94
N LEU A 10 -33.01 -24.80 -4.23
CA LEU A 10 -31.96 -24.82 -5.25
C LEU A 10 -31.10 -23.55 -5.08
N GLY A 11 -29.89 -23.71 -4.54
CA GLY A 11 -28.90 -22.63 -4.52
C GLY A 11 -28.44 -22.33 -5.94
N ALA A 12 -28.65 -21.09 -6.39
CA ALA A 12 -28.12 -20.61 -7.65
C ALA A 12 -26.59 -20.48 -7.55
N LEU A 13 -25.88 -21.41 -8.17
CA LEU A 13 -24.46 -21.24 -8.51
C LEU A 13 -24.37 -20.13 -9.56
N THR A 14 -23.99 -18.93 -9.13
CA THR A 14 -23.57 -17.88 -10.06
C THR A 14 -22.25 -18.30 -10.69
N ALA A 15 -22.31 -18.87 -11.89
CA ALA A 15 -21.13 -19.06 -12.72
C ALA A 15 -20.54 -17.68 -13.01
N ALA A 16 -19.35 -17.40 -12.47
CA ALA A 16 -18.58 -16.23 -12.86
C ALA A 16 -18.25 -16.39 -14.35
N SER A 17 -18.91 -15.60 -15.19
CA SER A 17 -18.54 -15.46 -16.59
C SER A 17 -17.10 -14.93 -16.59
N HIS A 18 -16.14 -15.78 -16.92
CA HIS A 18 -14.79 -15.31 -17.16
C HIS A 18 -14.88 -14.40 -18.38
N ALA A 19 -14.67 -13.10 -18.17
CA ALA A 19 -14.39 -12.23 -19.29
C ALA A 19 -13.18 -12.83 -20.01
N MET A 20 -13.28 -12.94 -21.33
CA MET A 20 -12.12 -13.32 -22.14
C MET A 20 -11.03 -12.26 -21.93
N ALA A 21 -9.78 -12.69 -21.83
CA ALA A 21 -8.67 -11.82 -21.50
C ALA A 21 -7.38 -12.32 -22.17
N TRP A 22 -6.47 -11.39 -22.44
CA TRP A 22 -5.10 -11.73 -22.79
C TRP A 22 -4.29 -11.97 -21.52
N ASP A 23 -3.78 -13.20 -21.37
CA ASP A 23 -2.97 -13.63 -20.24
C ASP A 23 -1.51 -13.87 -20.65
N TYR A 24 -0.60 -13.24 -19.92
CA TYR A 24 0.85 -13.40 -20.12
C TYR A 24 1.53 -13.77 -18.81
N VAL A 25 2.44 -14.74 -18.86
CA VAL A 25 3.38 -15.01 -17.77
C VAL A 25 4.66 -14.23 -18.06
N LEU A 26 4.93 -13.20 -17.25
CA LEU A 26 6.07 -12.31 -17.43
C LEU A 26 7.31 -12.81 -16.67
N LEU A 27 7.09 -13.44 -15.53
CA LEU A 27 8.12 -14.04 -14.68
C LEU A 27 7.56 -15.34 -14.10
N ASP A 28 8.35 -16.40 -14.12
CA ASP A 28 8.08 -17.65 -13.41
C ASP A 28 9.40 -18.26 -12.92
N THR A 29 9.33 -19.17 -11.97
CA THR A 29 10.49 -19.78 -11.28
C THR A 29 11.33 -20.71 -12.17
N ASP A 30 10.81 -21.14 -13.32
CA ASP A 30 11.46 -22.09 -14.22
C ASP A 30 12.28 -21.42 -15.34
N LYS A 31 12.23 -20.09 -15.47
CA LYS A 31 12.85 -19.34 -16.57
C LYS A 31 13.53 -18.07 -16.07
N ALA A 32 14.64 -17.72 -16.71
CA ALA A 32 15.26 -16.42 -16.52
C ALA A 32 14.34 -15.30 -17.01
N VAL A 33 14.33 -14.18 -16.29
CA VAL A 33 13.58 -12.99 -16.69
C VAL A 33 14.13 -12.45 -18.00
N GLN A 34 13.24 -12.20 -18.95
CA GLN A 34 13.56 -11.60 -20.25
C GLN A 34 12.83 -10.28 -20.39
N ASN A 35 13.48 -9.32 -21.06
CA ASN A 35 12.81 -8.09 -21.44
C ASN A 35 11.61 -8.43 -22.34
N TRP A 36 10.47 -7.80 -22.06
CA TRP A 36 9.21 -8.13 -22.70
C TRP A 36 8.35 -6.87 -22.86
N GLN A 37 7.53 -6.80 -23.90
CA GLN A 37 6.60 -5.69 -24.11
C GLN A 37 5.32 -6.13 -24.82
N ILE A 38 4.19 -5.54 -24.42
CA ILE A 38 2.94 -5.55 -25.18
C ILE A 38 2.38 -4.13 -25.30
N THR A 39 1.65 -3.88 -26.38
CA THR A 39 0.93 -2.62 -26.63
C THR A 39 -0.51 -2.90 -27.03
N SER A 40 -1.40 -1.94 -26.78
CA SER A 40 -2.80 -2.02 -27.22
C SER A 40 -2.93 -2.24 -28.73
N GLN A 41 -1.99 -1.68 -29.52
CA GLN A 41 -1.93 -1.88 -30.97
C GLN A 41 -1.66 -3.34 -31.36
N GLN A 42 -0.71 -4.01 -30.71
CA GLN A 42 -0.40 -5.42 -30.96
C GLN A 42 -1.56 -6.35 -30.57
N LEU A 43 -2.35 -5.96 -29.57
CA LEU A 43 -3.57 -6.67 -29.15
C LEU A 43 -4.77 -6.41 -30.07
N GLY A 44 -4.68 -5.46 -31.01
CA GLY A 44 -5.81 -5.03 -31.84
C GLY A 44 -6.89 -4.28 -31.06
N VAL A 45 -6.58 -3.76 -29.86
CA VAL A 45 -7.49 -2.98 -29.03
C VAL A 45 -7.74 -1.62 -29.67
N LYS A 46 -9.02 -1.28 -29.85
CA LYS A 46 -9.46 0.04 -30.34
C LYS A 46 -9.77 0.93 -29.14
N THR A 47 -8.85 1.82 -28.82
CA THR A 47 -8.96 2.77 -27.70
C THR A 47 -8.37 4.13 -28.08
N ASP A 48 -8.98 5.21 -27.60
CA ASP A 48 -8.43 6.58 -27.74
C ASP A 48 -7.26 6.82 -26.78
N LYS A 49 -7.02 5.89 -25.86
CA LYS A 49 -5.97 5.91 -24.84
C LYS A 49 -5.09 4.68 -25.06
N PRO A 50 -4.18 4.70 -26.06
CA PRO A 50 -3.29 3.57 -26.30
C PRO A 50 -2.43 3.32 -25.06
N PHE A 51 -2.23 2.05 -24.74
CA PHE A 51 -1.47 1.63 -23.56
C PHE A 51 -0.33 0.67 -23.92
N SER A 52 0.63 0.56 -23.02
CA SER A 52 1.73 -0.41 -23.11
C SER A 52 2.13 -0.95 -21.74
N VAL A 53 2.63 -2.18 -21.72
CA VAL A 53 3.26 -2.78 -20.54
C VAL A 53 4.61 -3.33 -20.95
N THR A 54 5.65 -2.99 -20.21
CA THR A 54 7.04 -3.39 -20.48
C THR A 54 7.65 -3.99 -19.23
N LEU A 55 8.26 -5.17 -19.34
CA LEU A 55 9.14 -5.74 -18.32
C LEU A 55 10.59 -5.54 -18.75
N ARG A 56 11.44 -5.08 -17.84
CA ARG A 56 12.88 -4.91 -18.06
C ARG A 56 13.71 -5.20 -16.82
N THR A 57 14.97 -5.53 -17.02
CA THR A 57 15.96 -5.74 -15.95
C THR A 57 16.84 -4.49 -15.77
N LEU A 58 17.07 -4.10 -14.52
CA LEU A 58 17.97 -3.01 -14.11
C LEU A 58 19.40 -3.54 -13.90
N HIS A 59 20.38 -2.64 -14.08
CA HIS A 59 21.80 -2.97 -14.03
C HIS A 59 22.60 -1.88 -13.29
N GLY A 60 23.78 -2.26 -12.80
CA GLY A 60 24.74 -1.43 -12.08
C GLY A 60 24.45 -1.30 -10.59
N GLY A 61 25.50 -1.14 -9.78
CA GLY A 61 25.37 -0.90 -8.34
C GLY A 61 24.58 -1.99 -7.59
N ARG A 62 23.80 -1.60 -6.58
CA ARG A 62 22.95 -2.52 -5.81
C ARG A 62 21.60 -2.79 -6.48
N GLN A 63 21.30 -2.21 -7.64
CA GLN A 63 20.08 -2.53 -8.42
C GLN A 63 20.29 -3.64 -9.47
N GLU A 64 21.49 -4.20 -9.56
CA GLU A 64 21.79 -5.26 -10.51
C GLU A 64 20.79 -6.43 -10.41
N GLY A 65 20.23 -6.80 -11.55
CA GLY A 65 19.30 -7.92 -11.67
C GLY A 65 17.87 -7.65 -11.17
N VAL A 66 17.54 -6.41 -10.83
CA VAL A 66 16.17 -6.04 -10.42
C VAL A 66 15.24 -5.96 -11.62
N SER A 67 14.12 -6.67 -11.55
CA SER A 67 13.04 -6.61 -12.53
C SER A 67 12.10 -5.44 -12.22
N ILE A 68 11.69 -4.71 -13.25
CA ILE A 68 10.69 -3.63 -13.16
C ILE A 68 9.68 -3.78 -14.29
N VAL A 69 8.39 -3.65 -13.96
CA VAL A 69 7.28 -3.62 -14.90
C VAL A 69 6.75 -2.20 -14.98
N ASP A 70 6.90 -1.58 -16.14
CA ASP A 70 6.37 -0.26 -16.44
C ASP A 70 5.02 -0.41 -17.16
N ILE A 71 3.97 0.22 -16.64
CA ILE A 71 2.62 0.27 -17.24
C ILE A 71 2.35 1.72 -17.65
N ASP A 72 2.13 1.97 -18.93
CA ASP A 72 1.59 3.23 -19.44
C ASP A 72 0.16 2.97 -19.90
N ASN A 73 -0.84 3.45 -19.16
CA ASN A 73 -2.25 3.26 -19.51
C ASN A 73 -2.75 4.31 -20.55
N GLY A 74 -1.85 5.12 -21.11
CA GLY A 74 -2.17 6.23 -22.02
C GLY A 74 -2.51 7.54 -21.30
N THR A 75 -2.50 7.58 -19.97
CA THR A 75 -2.69 8.80 -19.16
C THR A 75 -1.82 8.76 -17.90
N MET A 76 -1.85 7.66 -17.15
CA MET A 76 -0.97 7.38 -16.03
C MET A 76 0.13 6.39 -16.42
N LYS A 77 1.35 6.68 -15.98
CA LYS A 77 2.51 5.78 -16.03
C LYS A 77 2.82 5.26 -14.64
N LEU A 78 2.94 3.95 -14.46
CA LEU A 78 3.29 3.30 -13.21
C LEU A 78 4.53 2.43 -13.39
N SER A 79 5.33 2.32 -12.33
CA SER A 79 6.45 1.39 -12.27
C SER A 79 6.27 0.46 -11.06
N VAL A 80 6.24 -0.85 -11.29
CA VAL A 80 6.10 -1.89 -10.26
C VAL A 80 7.36 -2.74 -10.22
N VAL A 81 7.81 -3.13 -9.03
CA VAL A 81 9.09 -3.83 -8.85
C VAL A 81 8.86 -5.27 -8.36
N PRO A 82 8.74 -6.26 -9.27
CA PRO A 82 8.62 -7.66 -8.88
C PRO A 82 9.69 -8.19 -7.93
N THR A 83 10.93 -7.73 -8.09
CA THR A 83 12.04 -8.14 -7.21
C THR A 83 11.90 -7.61 -5.78
N ARG A 84 11.06 -6.59 -5.56
CA ARG A 84 10.82 -5.94 -4.26
C ARG A 84 9.33 -5.99 -3.89
N GLY A 85 8.80 -7.19 -3.70
CA GLY A 85 7.45 -7.36 -3.14
C GLY A 85 6.30 -6.84 -4.00
N MET A 86 6.51 -6.69 -5.32
CA MET A 86 5.56 -6.03 -6.22
C MET A 86 5.24 -4.59 -5.78
N ASN A 87 6.15 -3.93 -5.06
CA ASN A 87 5.99 -2.54 -4.63
C ASN A 87 5.77 -1.61 -5.82
N VAL A 88 5.00 -0.55 -5.63
CA VAL A 88 4.83 0.50 -6.64
C VAL A 88 5.93 1.52 -6.41
N LEU A 89 6.91 1.59 -7.31
CA LEU A 89 8.03 2.53 -7.20
C LEU A 89 7.55 3.97 -7.36
N GLN A 90 6.70 4.22 -8.37
CA GLN A 90 6.16 5.54 -8.66
C GLN A 90 4.95 5.43 -9.58
N ALA A 91 4.15 6.50 -9.61
CA ALA A 91 3.15 6.73 -10.64
C ALA A 91 3.24 8.20 -11.12
N SER A 92 2.79 8.50 -12.33
CA SER A 92 2.74 9.87 -12.83
C SER A 92 1.64 10.08 -13.86
N VAL A 93 1.05 11.27 -13.87
CA VAL A 93 0.12 11.73 -14.91
C VAL A 93 0.64 13.05 -15.43
N GLY A 94 0.97 13.10 -16.73
CA GLY A 94 1.67 14.24 -17.30
C GLY A 94 2.99 14.51 -16.56
N THR A 95 3.13 15.70 -15.98
CA THR A 95 4.32 16.11 -15.20
C THR A 95 4.18 15.86 -13.69
N VAL A 96 3.01 15.44 -13.22
CA VAL A 96 2.75 15.24 -11.79
C VAL A 96 3.13 13.82 -11.40
N ARG A 97 4.15 13.68 -10.55
CA ARG A 97 4.61 12.39 -10.01
C ARG A 97 4.04 12.14 -8.63
N MET A 98 3.45 10.97 -8.45
CA MET A 98 3.16 10.35 -7.16
C MET A 98 4.40 9.55 -6.74
N GLY A 99 4.99 9.95 -5.62
CA GLY A 99 6.20 9.36 -5.06
C GLY A 99 6.98 10.43 -4.29
N TRP A 100 8.26 10.14 -4.05
CA TRP A 100 9.15 11.02 -3.32
C TRP A 100 10.61 10.79 -3.74
N ASP A 101 11.49 11.67 -3.29
CA ASP A 101 12.92 11.63 -3.61
C ASP A 101 13.73 11.15 -2.39
N SER A 102 13.80 9.83 -2.22
CA SER A 102 14.64 9.19 -1.21
C SER A 102 16.14 9.46 -1.46
N PRO A 103 17.00 9.51 -0.43
CA PRO A 103 18.45 9.43 -0.61
C PRO A 103 18.90 8.11 -1.25
N VAL A 104 18.11 7.03 -1.13
CA VAL A 104 18.37 5.75 -1.83
C VAL A 104 17.92 5.87 -3.29
N LYS A 105 18.87 6.11 -4.19
CA LYS A 105 18.58 6.36 -5.63
C LYS A 105 18.39 5.10 -6.46
N GLU A 106 18.96 3.99 -6.02
CA GLU A 106 18.89 2.70 -6.72
C GLU A 106 17.63 1.92 -6.28
N VAL A 107 17.03 1.16 -7.18
CA VAL A 107 16.01 0.16 -6.79
C VAL A 107 16.77 -1.06 -6.27
N VAL A 108 17.08 -1.08 -4.98
CA VAL A 108 18.06 -2.04 -4.42
C VAL A 108 17.53 -3.48 -4.47
N ASN A 109 18.32 -4.40 -5.05
CA ASN A 109 18.04 -5.83 -5.02
C ASN A 109 18.08 -6.32 -3.56
N PRO A 110 17.07 -7.06 -3.07
CA PRO A 110 17.09 -7.64 -1.72
C PRO A 110 18.32 -8.48 -1.41
N SER A 111 19.00 -9.06 -2.41
CA SER A 111 20.27 -9.77 -2.21
C SER A 111 21.39 -8.90 -1.61
N PHE A 112 21.28 -7.58 -1.72
CA PHE A 112 22.21 -6.63 -1.14
C PHE A 112 21.69 -5.97 0.13
N ILE A 113 20.54 -6.38 0.68
CA ILE A 113 19.97 -5.80 1.91
C ILE A 113 20.06 -6.81 3.05
N GLU A 114 20.77 -6.45 4.11
CA GLU A 114 20.76 -7.21 5.35
C GLU A 114 19.72 -6.61 6.30
N LEU A 115 18.51 -7.20 6.35
CA LEU A 115 17.39 -6.65 7.12
C LEU A 115 17.69 -6.50 8.63
N ASN A 116 18.50 -7.40 9.19
CA ASN A 116 18.91 -7.32 10.60
C ASN A 116 19.98 -6.25 10.86
N GLY A 117 20.60 -5.72 9.79
CA GLY A 117 21.58 -4.64 9.88
C GLY A 117 21.01 -3.44 10.62
N ARG A 118 21.90 -2.65 11.25
CA ARG A 118 21.52 -1.42 12.00
C ARG A 118 20.49 -1.69 13.12
N GLY A 119 20.54 -2.86 13.74
CA GLY A 119 19.59 -3.25 14.80
C GLY A 119 18.18 -3.53 14.29
N GLY A 120 18.06 -4.12 13.09
CA GLY A 120 16.77 -4.39 12.43
C GLY A 120 16.28 -3.27 11.51
N LEU A 121 17.08 -2.23 11.27
CA LEU A 121 16.75 -1.09 10.40
C LEU A 121 17.33 -1.24 8.97
N GLY A 122 17.83 -2.41 8.59
CA GLY A 122 18.42 -2.64 7.26
C GLY A 122 17.46 -2.37 6.10
N TRP A 123 16.15 -2.47 6.34
CA TRP A 123 15.10 -2.12 5.39
C TRP A 123 15.24 -0.69 4.83
N LEU A 124 15.73 0.26 5.64
CA LEU A 124 15.93 1.66 5.23
C LEU A 124 16.94 1.81 4.08
N GLU A 125 17.80 0.82 3.84
CA GLU A 125 18.77 0.87 2.75
C GLU A 125 18.17 0.65 1.36
N GLY A 126 16.91 0.22 1.28
CA GLY A 126 16.18 0.03 0.02
C GLY A 126 14.95 0.90 -0.15
N PHE A 127 14.62 1.76 0.82
CA PHE A 127 13.34 2.46 0.84
C PHE A 127 13.30 3.68 -0.09
N ASN A 128 12.52 3.60 -1.17
CA ASN A 128 12.31 4.69 -2.11
C ASN A 128 11.00 4.62 -2.90
N GLU A 129 10.10 3.70 -2.54
CA GLU A 129 8.90 3.41 -3.30
C GLU A 129 7.73 4.35 -2.95
N LEU A 130 6.84 4.56 -3.91
CA LEU A 130 5.53 5.21 -3.71
C LEU A 130 4.63 4.36 -2.82
N VAL A 131 4.50 3.05 -3.06
CA VAL A 131 3.76 2.15 -2.17
C VAL A 131 4.62 0.95 -1.82
N THR A 132 4.88 0.79 -0.53
CA THR A 132 5.56 -0.39 0.01
C THR A 132 4.59 -1.25 0.80
N ARG A 133 4.55 -2.55 0.49
CA ARG A 133 3.85 -3.53 1.33
C ARG A 133 4.69 -3.85 2.55
N CYS A 134 4.26 -3.39 3.72
CA CYS A 134 4.82 -3.77 5.01
C CYS A 134 4.00 -4.93 5.58
N GLY A 135 4.66 -6.04 5.92
CA GLY A 135 3.98 -7.29 6.29
C GLY A 135 4.70 -8.56 5.81
N TYR A 136 4.07 -9.73 5.86
CA TYR A 136 2.75 -9.98 6.46
C TYR A 136 2.84 -10.72 7.80
N GLU A 137 3.96 -11.39 8.10
CA GLU A 137 4.17 -12.02 9.41
C GLU A 137 4.25 -10.99 10.56
N TRP A 138 4.79 -9.80 10.30
CA TRP A 138 4.76 -8.66 11.22
C TRP A 138 4.90 -7.32 10.50
N VAL A 139 4.56 -6.24 11.21
CA VAL A 139 4.70 -4.84 10.77
C VAL A 139 5.27 -3.98 11.92
N GLY A 140 5.93 -2.88 11.56
CA GLY A 140 6.27 -1.78 12.46
C GLY A 140 7.76 -1.67 12.77
N HIS A 141 8.09 -0.84 13.75
CA HIS A 141 9.46 -0.61 14.21
C HIS A 141 10.16 -1.91 14.64
N PRO A 142 11.47 -2.03 14.41
CA PRO A 142 12.22 -3.20 14.84
C PRO A 142 12.25 -3.30 16.36
N GLY A 143 12.47 -4.50 16.86
CA GLY A 143 12.58 -4.74 18.29
C GLY A 143 12.29 -6.19 18.66
N MET A 144 12.64 -6.53 19.90
CA MET A 144 12.43 -7.86 20.44
C MET A 144 10.95 -8.14 20.68
N ASP A 145 10.44 -9.23 20.11
CA ASP A 145 9.10 -9.77 20.36
C ASP A 145 9.22 -11.25 20.68
N ASN A 146 8.78 -11.66 21.87
CA ASN A 146 8.84 -13.06 22.35
C ASN A 146 10.22 -13.72 22.17
N GLY A 147 11.31 -12.97 22.38
CA GLY A 147 12.69 -13.46 22.27
C GLY A 147 13.26 -13.50 20.85
N GLU A 148 12.54 -12.98 19.86
CA GLU A 148 12.99 -12.84 18.47
C GLU A 148 13.12 -11.36 18.08
N LEU A 149 14.22 -10.99 17.42
CA LEU A 149 14.35 -9.66 16.84
C LEU A 149 13.49 -9.58 15.57
N LEU A 150 12.44 -8.77 15.61
CA LEU A 150 11.67 -8.43 14.42
C LEU A 150 12.32 -7.23 13.74
N THR A 151 12.52 -7.30 12.42
CA THR A 151 13.08 -6.20 11.62
C THR A 151 12.01 -5.18 11.24
N LEU A 152 12.43 -4.00 10.81
CA LEU A 152 11.54 -2.93 10.38
C LEU A 152 10.60 -3.41 9.26
N HIS A 153 9.29 -3.24 9.45
CA HIS A 153 8.23 -3.41 8.45
C HIS A 153 8.07 -4.81 7.81
N GLY A 154 8.62 -5.85 8.41
CA GLY A 154 8.44 -7.22 7.90
C GLY A 154 9.30 -7.54 6.69
N ARG A 155 8.84 -8.47 5.85
CA ARG A 155 9.64 -9.05 4.76
C ARG A 155 9.07 -8.80 3.37
N ALA A 156 7.76 -8.58 3.22
CA ALA A 156 7.08 -8.53 1.92
C ALA A 156 7.77 -7.62 0.89
N ALA A 157 8.15 -6.40 1.29
CA ALA A 157 8.88 -5.44 0.45
C ALA A 157 10.22 -5.94 -0.13
N ASN A 158 10.82 -6.96 0.49
CA ASN A 158 12.12 -7.53 0.11
C ASN A 158 12.00 -9.02 -0.25
N ILE A 159 10.78 -9.51 -0.56
CA ILE A 159 10.55 -10.83 -1.14
C ILE A 159 10.37 -10.66 -2.67
N PRO A 160 11.25 -11.24 -3.50
CA PRO A 160 11.02 -11.31 -4.93
C PRO A 160 9.77 -12.13 -5.26
N ALA A 161 8.97 -11.68 -6.22
CA ALA A 161 7.82 -12.43 -6.69
C ALA A 161 8.23 -13.76 -7.32
N ASN A 162 7.55 -14.84 -6.95
CA ASN A 162 7.71 -16.17 -7.53
C ASN A 162 7.15 -16.25 -8.95
N LYS A 163 6.04 -15.56 -9.18
CA LYS A 163 5.36 -15.51 -10.46
C LYS A 163 4.78 -14.12 -10.68
N VAL A 164 4.88 -13.62 -11.91
CA VAL A 164 4.24 -12.38 -12.34
C VAL A 164 3.45 -12.64 -13.60
N THR A 165 2.18 -12.28 -13.59
CA THR A 165 1.30 -12.41 -14.75
C THR A 165 0.64 -11.08 -15.07
N LEU A 166 0.47 -10.80 -16.36
CA LEU A 166 -0.33 -9.69 -16.85
C LEU A 166 -1.64 -10.24 -17.42
N HIS A 167 -2.75 -9.66 -16.98
CA HIS A 167 -4.09 -9.95 -17.47
C HIS A 167 -4.69 -8.67 -18.02
N ILE A 168 -5.21 -8.71 -19.25
CA ILE A 168 -5.87 -7.56 -19.89
C ILE A 168 -7.24 -8.03 -20.40
N ASP A 169 -8.32 -7.42 -19.90
CA ASP A 169 -9.67 -7.75 -20.36
C ASP A 169 -9.80 -7.52 -21.87
N GLU A 170 -10.46 -8.44 -22.60
CA GLU A 170 -10.70 -8.30 -24.05
C GLU A 170 -11.82 -7.31 -24.41
N LYS A 171 -12.54 -6.80 -23.40
CA LYS A 171 -13.68 -5.88 -23.58
C LYS A 171 -13.43 -4.58 -22.84
N PRO A 172 -13.98 -3.44 -23.34
CA PRO A 172 -13.95 -2.18 -22.62
C PRO A 172 -14.49 -2.36 -21.17
N PRO A 173 -13.85 -1.73 -20.16
CA PRO A 173 -12.81 -0.71 -20.29
C PRO A 173 -11.38 -1.23 -20.53
N TYR A 174 -11.18 -2.53 -20.78
CA TYR A 174 -9.86 -3.15 -20.98
C TYR A 174 -8.95 -3.03 -19.74
N ALA A 175 -9.48 -3.40 -18.56
CA ALA A 175 -8.71 -3.35 -17.32
C ALA A 175 -7.38 -4.10 -17.47
N ILE A 176 -6.31 -3.47 -16.98
CA ILE A 176 -4.93 -3.97 -16.99
C ILE A 176 -4.59 -4.38 -15.57
N SER A 177 -4.48 -5.68 -15.34
CA SER A 177 -4.20 -6.28 -14.03
C SER A 177 -2.82 -6.93 -14.02
N LEU A 178 -1.89 -6.36 -13.26
CA LEU A 178 -0.58 -6.94 -13.00
C LEU A 178 -0.63 -7.70 -11.68
N ARG A 179 -0.47 -9.02 -11.75
CA ARG A 179 -0.53 -9.92 -10.60
C ARG A 179 0.84 -10.46 -10.27
N GLY A 180 1.13 -10.59 -8.97
CA GLY A 180 2.37 -11.20 -8.49
C GLY A 180 2.12 -12.11 -7.30
N GLU A 181 2.81 -13.24 -7.24
CA GLU A 181 2.78 -14.16 -6.11
C GLU A 181 4.01 -13.96 -5.23
N LEU A 182 3.82 -13.59 -3.97
CA LEU A 182 4.88 -13.55 -2.95
C LEU A 182 4.73 -14.75 -2.01
N LYS A 183 5.85 -15.30 -1.56
CA LYS A 183 5.90 -16.39 -0.58
C LYS A 183 6.70 -15.98 0.65
N GLU A 184 6.02 -15.84 1.78
CA GLU A 184 6.64 -15.65 3.09
C GLU A 184 6.55 -16.99 3.85
N GLN A 185 7.59 -17.80 3.69
CA GLN A 185 7.61 -19.19 4.13
C GLN A 185 8.84 -19.47 4.99
N ALA A 186 8.62 -20.08 6.14
CA ALA A 186 9.69 -20.54 7.02
C ALA A 186 9.25 -21.81 7.76
N PHE A 187 10.02 -22.89 7.63
CA PHE A 187 9.71 -24.18 8.25
C PHE A 187 9.50 -24.03 9.77
N LYS A 188 8.40 -24.60 10.28
CA LYS A 188 7.91 -24.46 11.68
C LYS A 188 7.47 -23.06 12.11
N LYS A 189 7.52 -22.06 11.22
CA LYS A 189 7.10 -20.68 11.49
C LYS A 189 5.81 -20.37 10.73
N VAL A 190 5.90 -19.89 9.49
CA VAL A 190 4.76 -19.47 8.66
C VAL A 190 4.80 -20.10 7.27
N ASP A 191 3.63 -20.20 6.65
CA ASP A 191 3.46 -20.57 5.24
C ASP A 191 2.41 -19.64 4.62
N PHE A 192 2.82 -18.40 4.36
CA PHE A 192 1.97 -17.38 3.77
C PHE A 192 2.24 -17.24 2.28
N SER A 193 1.16 -17.21 1.49
CA SER A 193 1.21 -16.70 0.12
C SER A 193 0.43 -15.39 0.03
N VAL A 194 0.96 -14.46 -0.75
CA VAL A 194 0.30 -13.18 -1.02
C VAL A 194 0.11 -13.08 -2.52
N ALA A 195 -1.13 -13.21 -2.96
CA ALA A 195 -1.51 -12.87 -4.32
C ALA A 195 -1.72 -11.36 -4.39
N THR A 196 -0.73 -10.66 -4.93
CA THR A 196 -0.81 -9.22 -5.17
C THR A 196 -1.49 -8.94 -6.51
N GLU A 197 -2.26 -7.88 -6.59
CA GLU A 197 -2.85 -7.41 -7.85
C GLU A 197 -2.84 -5.89 -7.88
N LEU A 198 -2.21 -5.30 -8.90
CA LEU A 198 -2.40 -3.90 -9.26
C LEU A 198 -3.33 -3.83 -10.47
N VAL A 199 -4.35 -2.98 -10.40
CA VAL A 199 -5.31 -2.75 -11.49
C VAL A 199 -5.33 -1.29 -11.90
N THR A 200 -5.30 -1.04 -13.20
CA THR A 200 -5.60 0.27 -13.81
C THR A 200 -6.38 0.08 -15.10
N GLU A 201 -7.06 1.13 -15.56
CA GLU A 201 -7.73 1.14 -16.86
C GLU A 201 -7.05 2.15 -17.81
N PRO A 202 -7.10 1.92 -19.13
CA PRO A 202 -6.68 2.90 -20.13
C PRO A 202 -7.33 4.27 -19.91
N GLY A 203 -6.52 5.32 -19.86
CA GLY A 203 -7.00 6.69 -19.63
C GLY A 203 -7.27 7.07 -18.19
N SER A 204 -7.15 6.14 -17.24
CA SER A 204 -7.38 6.40 -15.83
C SER A 204 -6.25 7.23 -15.21
N VAL A 205 -6.62 8.07 -14.24
CA VAL A 205 -5.69 8.77 -13.31
C VAL A 205 -5.60 8.07 -11.95
N SER A 206 -6.00 6.80 -11.92
CA SER A 206 -6.15 5.99 -10.72
C SER A 206 -5.70 4.56 -10.94
N PHE A 207 -5.20 3.94 -9.87
CA PHE A 207 -4.94 2.51 -9.80
C PHE A 207 -5.39 1.96 -8.45
N SER A 208 -5.62 0.66 -8.36
CA SER A 208 -5.95 -0.03 -7.11
C SER A 208 -5.01 -1.20 -6.85
N LEU A 209 -4.87 -1.56 -5.59
CA LEU A 209 -4.24 -2.78 -5.11
C LEU A 209 -5.32 -3.68 -4.51
N ASN A 210 -5.41 -4.93 -4.97
CA ASN A 210 -6.37 -5.94 -4.53
C ASN A 210 -5.62 -7.20 -4.08
N ASP A 211 -4.97 -7.13 -2.92
CA ASP A 211 -4.12 -8.22 -2.48
C ASP A 211 -4.91 -9.25 -1.66
N THR A 212 -4.51 -10.51 -1.76
CA THR A 212 -5.05 -11.61 -0.95
C THR A 212 -3.92 -12.33 -0.23
N LEU A 213 -3.91 -12.24 1.11
CA LEU A 213 -3.09 -13.08 1.98
C LEU A 213 -3.79 -14.42 2.21
N THR A 214 -3.07 -15.52 2.02
CA THR A 214 -3.54 -16.87 2.36
C THR A 214 -2.60 -17.50 3.38
N ASN A 215 -3.15 -18.07 4.45
CA ASN A 215 -2.40 -18.95 5.34
C ASN A 215 -2.45 -20.39 4.83
N ASN A 216 -1.43 -20.82 4.10
CA ASN A 216 -1.36 -22.19 3.58
C ASN A 216 -1.00 -23.22 4.66
N GLY A 217 -0.63 -22.79 5.86
CA GLY A 217 -0.33 -23.69 6.97
C GLY A 217 -1.55 -24.39 7.55
N ASP A 218 -1.29 -25.30 8.48
CA ASP A 218 -2.31 -26.09 9.18
C ASP A 218 -2.68 -25.54 10.57
N TYR A 219 -2.11 -24.38 10.94
CA TYR A 219 -2.35 -23.71 12.21
C TYR A 219 -2.72 -22.24 12.00
N PRO A 220 -3.55 -21.66 12.87
CA PRO A 220 -3.75 -20.21 12.90
C PRO A 220 -2.42 -19.47 13.12
N LYS A 221 -2.29 -18.29 12.51
CA LYS A 221 -1.09 -17.44 12.62
C LYS A 221 -1.48 -15.98 12.81
N GLU A 222 -0.67 -15.25 13.57
CA GLU A 222 -0.73 -13.80 13.58
C GLU A 222 -0.31 -13.25 12.21
N TYR A 223 -0.94 -12.17 11.78
CA TYR A 223 -0.51 -11.42 10.60
C TYR A 223 -0.71 -9.92 10.84
N GLN A 224 0.03 -9.09 10.11
CA GLN A 224 -0.18 -7.65 10.04
C GLN A 224 0.06 -7.17 8.61
N ALA A 225 -0.68 -6.17 8.16
CA ALA A 225 -0.48 -5.52 6.87
C ALA A 225 -0.50 -4.01 7.04
N LEU A 226 0.39 -3.30 6.35
CA LEU A 226 0.40 -1.85 6.25
C LEU A 226 0.85 -1.45 4.85
N TYR A 227 0.08 -0.58 4.20
CA TYR A 227 0.37 -0.08 2.86
C TYR A 227 1.02 1.28 2.97
N HIS A 228 2.35 1.27 2.98
CA HIS A 228 3.14 2.46 3.25
C HIS A 228 3.19 3.35 2.01
N SER A 229 2.29 4.34 1.94
CA SER A 229 2.05 5.14 0.73
C SER A 229 2.67 6.53 0.83
N ASN A 230 3.70 6.81 0.03
CA ASN A 230 4.65 7.90 0.25
C ASN A 230 4.52 8.99 -0.81
N PHE A 231 4.31 10.23 -0.35
CA PHE A 231 4.09 11.38 -1.22
C PHE A 231 4.97 12.57 -0.83
N SER A 232 5.45 13.29 -1.84
CA SER A 232 6.24 14.50 -1.70
C SER A 232 5.66 15.62 -2.58
N THR A 233 6.49 16.58 -2.99
CA THR A 233 6.17 17.58 -4.00
C THR A 233 5.70 16.91 -5.29
N PRO A 234 4.72 17.48 -6.01
CA PRO A 234 4.11 18.80 -5.80
C PRO A 234 2.91 18.82 -4.85
N PHE A 235 2.54 17.69 -4.22
CA PHE A 235 1.41 17.64 -3.28
C PHE A 235 1.78 18.19 -1.91
N LEU A 236 2.96 17.79 -1.44
CA LEU A 236 3.53 18.20 -0.17
C LEU A 236 4.29 19.51 -0.34
N GLU A 237 3.90 20.52 0.42
CA GLU A 237 4.51 21.84 0.50
C GLU A 237 4.16 22.48 1.84
N GLN A 238 4.71 23.65 2.13
CA GLN A 238 4.31 24.42 3.30
C GLN A 238 2.81 24.73 3.26
N GLY A 239 2.07 24.29 4.27
CA GLY A 239 0.62 24.50 4.35
C GLY A 239 -0.19 23.55 3.47
N ALA A 240 0.42 22.54 2.85
CA ALA A 240 -0.31 21.36 2.39
C ALA A 240 -1.11 20.76 3.56
N ARG A 241 -2.17 20.02 3.26
CA ARG A 241 -3.07 19.47 4.29
C ARG A 241 -3.41 18.02 4.06
N PHE A 242 -3.53 17.30 5.17
CA PHE A 242 -4.13 15.99 5.28
C PHE A 242 -5.59 16.12 5.71
N ALA A 243 -6.49 15.44 5.00
CA ALA A 243 -7.90 15.34 5.35
C ALA A 243 -8.36 13.88 5.33
N ALA A 244 -9.11 13.49 6.35
CA ALA A 244 -9.72 12.18 6.47
C ALA A 244 -10.91 12.26 7.44
N PRO A 245 -11.88 11.34 7.36
CA PRO A 245 -12.94 11.28 8.34
C PRO A 245 -12.38 10.60 9.60
N VAL A 246 -11.95 11.38 10.60
CA VAL A 246 -11.22 10.87 11.77
C VAL A 246 -12.11 10.72 12.99
N LYS A 247 -12.13 9.51 13.55
CA LYS A 247 -12.73 9.19 14.85
C LYS A 247 -11.80 9.54 15.99
N GLN A 248 -10.53 9.17 15.87
CA GLN A 248 -9.53 9.39 16.92
C GLN A 248 -8.17 9.68 16.29
N VAL A 249 -7.41 10.59 16.89
CA VAL A 249 -5.99 10.83 16.59
C VAL A 249 -5.18 10.87 17.88
N SER A 250 -3.98 10.32 17.86
CA SER A 250 -3.02 10.39 18.98
C SER A 250 -1.58 10.47 18.46
N PRO A 251 -0.67 11.14 19.17
CA PRO A 251 0.73 11.19 18.79
C PRO A 251 1.36 9.79 18.95
N PHE A 252 2.28 9.42 18.06
CA PHE A 252 2.97 8.13 18.14
C PHE A 252 3.88 8.05 19.37
N ASN A 253 4.53 9.15 19.73
CA ASN A 253 5.49 9.28 20.82
C ASN A 253 5.45 10.71 21.41
N ASP A 254 6.29 10.98 22.41
CA ASP A 254 6.33 12.29 23.09
C ASP A 254 6.72 13.44 22.16
N LYS A 255 7.61 13.20 21.19
CA LYS A 255 8.01 14.21 20.20
C LYS A 255 6.82 14.71 19.38
N ALA A 256 5.94 13.81 18.94
CA ALA A 256 4.78 14.16 18.13
C ALA A 256 3.70 14.96 18.89
N LYS A 257 3.80 15.11 20.22
CA LYS A 257 2.85 15.93 21.00
C LYS A 257 2.88 17.41 20.60
N GLY A 258 4.06 17.94 20.30
CA GLY A 258 4.24 19.37 20.02
C GLY A 258 3.46 19.85 18.79
N ASP A 259 3.33 18.97 17.79
CA ASP A 259 2.67 19.27 16.52
C ASP A 259 1.23 18.73 16.45
N LEU A 260 0.75 18.07 17.51
CA LEU A 260 -0.58 17.47 17.55
C LEU A 260 -1.72 18.47 17.33
N PRO A 261 -1.70 19.72 17.84
CA PRO A 261 -2.77 20.68 17.55
C PRO A 261 -2.96 20.97 16.05
N ASP A 262 -1.88 20.90 15.28
CA ASP A 262 -1.85 21.18 13.84
C ASP A 262 -1.52 19.92 13.01
N TRP A 263 -1.90 18.74 13.51
CA TRP A 263 -1.53 17.44 12.92
C TRP A 263 -1.93 17.30 11.44
N GLN A 264 -2.98 18.01 11.01
CA GLN A 264 -3.46 18.04 9.61
C GLN A 264 -2.65 18.93 8.66
N THR A 265 -1.79 19.83 9.15
CA THR A 265 -1.10 20.83 8.31
C THR A 265 0.39 20.52 8.23
N TYR A 266 0.96 20.58 7.03
CA TYR A 266 2.37 20.26 6.81
C TYR A 266 3.28 21.49 6.85
N ARG A 267 4.49 21.29 7.39
CA ARG A 267 5.58 22.26 7.40
C ARG A 267 6.27 22.31 6.03
N ALA A 268 7.00 23.39 5.77
CA ALA A 268 8.05 23.40 4.74
C ALA A 268 9.16 22.39 5.09
N PRO A 269 10.10 22.08 4.18
CA PRO A 269 11.32 21.35 4.55
C PRO A 269 12.00 22.02 5.76
N THR A 270 12.15 21.28 6.86
CA THR A 270 12.58 21.83 8.15
C THR A 270 13.82 21.09 8.65
N LYS A 271 14.91 21.82 8.90
CA LYS A 271 16.14 21.21 9.42
C LYS A 271 15.95 20.75 10.87
N ASP A 272 16.58 19.63 11.22
CA ASP A 272 16.57 19.04 12.57
C ASP A 272 15.16 18.65 13.03
N TYR A 273 14.24 18.42 12.07
CA TYR A 273 12.86 18.04 12.35
C TYR A 273 12.72 16.54 12.55
N ASP A 274 13.44 15.72 11.77
CA ASP A 274 13.27 14.27 11.68
C ASP A 274 11.81 13.92 11.31
N GLU A 275 11.02 13.31 12.19
CA GLU A 275 9.61 13.00 11.88
C GLU A 275 8.63 13.20 13.04
N THR A 276 7.35 13.27 12.69
CA THR A 276 6.24 13.02 13.62
C THR A 276 5.27 12.01 13.00
N VAL A 277 4.86 11.03 13.77
CA VAL A 277 3.82 10.06 13.36
C VAL A 277 2.58 10.25 14.22
N TYR A 278 1.40 10.10 13.62
CA TYR A 278 0.13 10.06 14.33
C TYR A 278 -0.60 8.76 14.08
N ASN A 279 -1.13 8.16 15.14
CA ASN A 279 -2.03 7.04 15.07
C ASN A 279 -3.45 7.57 14.84
N VAL A 280 -4.08 7.18 13.74
CA VAL A 280 -5.42 7.62 13.34
C VAL A 280 -6.36 6.41 13.30
N VAL A 281 -7.53 6.56 13.92
CA VAL A 281 -8.67 5.65 13.73
C VAL A 281 -9.68 6.39 12.84
N PRO A 282 -9.90 5.95 11.59
CA PRO A 282 -10.86 6.59 10.71
C PRO A 282 -12.30 6.17 11.03
N TYR A 283 -13.24 7.04 10.71
CA TYR A 283 -14.61 6.64 10.42
C TYR A 283 -14.70 6.05 9.00
N ALA A 284 -15.73 5.25 8.78
CA ALA A 284 -16.09 4.72 7.47
C ALA A 284 -17.57 4.94 7.19
N ASP A 285 -17.95 4.73 5.94
CA ASP A 285 -19.34 4.65 5.52
C ASP A 285 -19.99 3.29 5.89
N ALA A 286 -21.23 3.08 5.45
CA ALA A 286 -21.99 1.86 5.76
C ALA A 286 -21.38 0.56 5.18
N LYS A 287 -20.50 0.65 4.17
CA LYS A 287 -19.80 -0.51 3.58
C LYS A 287 -18.43 -0.74 4.20
N GLY A 288 -18.01 0.12 5.14
CA GLY A 288 -16.66 0.11 5.69
C GLY A 288 -15.67 0.88 4.84
N ASP A 289 -16.09 1.57 3.78
CA ASP A 289 -15.17 2.32 2.92
C ASP A 289 -14.85 3.68 3.54
N THR A 290 -13.58 4.07 3.46
CA THR A 290 -13.08 5.37 3.89
C THR A 290 -12.14 5.99 2.86
N LEU A 291 -11.82 7.27 3.05
CA LEU A 291 -10.99 8.05 2.12
C LEU A 291 -10.07 8.99 2.89
N THR A 292 -8.81 9.05 2.50
CA THR A 292 -7.87 10.08 2.93
C THR A 292 -7.42 10.91 1.74
N VAL A 293 -7.08 12.17 1.98
CA VAL A 293 -6.67 13.14 0.97
C VAL A 293 -5.44 13.90 1.46
N LEU A 294 -4.39 13.92 0.66
CA LEU A 294 -3.31 14.90 0.75
C LEU A 294 -3.51 15.91 -0.38
N HIS A 295 -3.54 17.19 -0.07
CA HIS A 295 -3.61 18.23 -1.09
C HIS A 295 -2.66 19.40 -0.79
N ASN A 296 -2.22 20.07 -1.85
CA ASN A 296 -1.39 21.26 -1.75
C ASN A 296 -2.15 22.40 -1.05
N LYS A 297 -1.46 23.47 -0.67
CA LYS A 297 -2.05 24.56 0.12
C LYS A 297 -3.21 25.23 -0.61
N ALA A 298 -3.11 25.36 -1.93
CA ALA A 298 -4.14 25.95 -2.78
C ALA A 298 -5.39 25.06 -2.94
N GLY A 299 -5.30 23.77 -2.59
CA GLY A 299 -6.36 22.79 -2.86
C GLY A 299 -6.62 22.59 -4.35
N SER A 300 -5.61 22.83 -5.20
CA SER A 300 -5.70 22.71 -6.65
C SER A 300 -5.07 21.42 -7.18
N LEU A 301 -4.37 20.68 -6.32
CA LEU A 301 -3.73 19.41 -6.65
C LEU A 301 -3.69 18.53 -5.41
N GLY A 302 -3.97 17.25 -5.56
CA GLY A 302 -3.90 16.30 -4.46
C GLY A 302 -3.82 14.86 -4.89
N VAL A 303 -3.82 13.97 -3.90
CA VAL A 303 -3.97 12.53 -4.05
C VAL A 303 -4.99 12.05 -3.03
N SER A 304 -5.81 11.09 -3.41
CA SER A 304 -6.64 10.35 -2.46
C SER A 304 -6.19 8.91 -2.32
N VAL A 305 -6.19 8.40 -1.09
CA VAL A 305 -5.99 6.98 -0.75
C VAL A 305 -7.25 6.47 -0.07
N GLY A 306 -7.99 5.60 -0.76
CA GLY A 306 -9.22 4.98 -0.27
C GLY A 306 -8.99 3.52 0.12
N PHE A 307 -9.63 3.06 1.19
CA PHE A 307 -9.48 1.70 1.72
C PHE A 307 -10.70 1.29 2.54
N ASN A 308 -10.78 0.00 2.92
CA ASN A 308 -11.87 -0.52 3.74
C ASN A 308 -11.42 -0.76 5.19
N THR A 309 -12.10 -0.15 6.16
CA THR A 309 -11.74 -0.21 7.59
C THR A 309 -12.11 -1.53 8.25
N GLN A 310 -12.82 -2.44 7.57
CA GLN A 310 -13.08 -3.77 8.08
C GLN A 310 -11.84 -4.67 7.97
N THR A 311 -10.96 -4.38 6.99
CA THR A 311 -9.71 -5.13 6.78
C THR A 311 -8.47 -4.31 7.16
N LEU A 312 -8.52 -2.98 7.05
CA LEU A 312 -7.48 -2.03 7.46
C LEU A 312 -8.06 -1.01 8.46
N PRO A 313 -8.32 -1.43 9.73
CA PRO A 313 -9.06 -0.64 10.72
C PRO A 313 -8.37 0.63 11.21
N VAL A 314 -7.06 0.78 10.99
CA VAL A 314 -6.27 1.90 11.50
C VAL A 314 -5.39 2.50 10.41
N PHE A 315 -4.86 3.68 10.69
CA PHE A 315 -4.05 4.46 9.75
C PHE A 315 -2.90 5.14 10.50
N SER A 316 -1.67 5.03 9.99
CA SER A 316 -0.55 5.86 10.45
C SER A 316 -0.38 7.05 9.50
N LEU A 317 -0.32 8.25 10.07
CA LEU A 317 0.06 9.47 9.35
C LEU A 317 1.52 9.79 9.69
N TRP A 318 2.45 9.45 8.80
CA TRP A 318 3.86 9.77 8.94
C TRP A 318 4.16 11.11 8.27
N LYS A 319 4.70 12.07 9.03
CA LYS A 319 5.11 13.38 8.52
C LYS A 319 6.61 13.51 8.70
N ASN A 320 7.37 13.27 7.64
CA ASN A 320 8.80 13.50 7.57
C ASN A 320 9.07 14.79 6.78
N THR A 321 8.66 15.92 7.37
CA THR A 321 8.89 17.25 6.79
C THR A 321 10.30 17.77 7.11
N ASP A 322 11.29 16.88 7.08
CA ASP A 322 12.70 17.24 7.20
C ASP A 322 13.18 17.96 5.92
N THR A 323 14.48 18.18 5.80
CA THR A 323 15.12 18.73 4.61
C THR A 323 14.89 17.87 3.37
N GLN A 324 14.96 18.47 2.19
CA GLN A 324 14.83 17.75 0.92
C GLN A 324 15.89 16.65 0.75
N GLY A 325 17.11 16.87 1.24
CA GLY A 325 18.21 15.90 1.12
C GLY A 325 18.05 14.69 2.05
N GLN A 326 17.47 14.88 3.24
CA GLN A 326 17.16 13.80 4.17
C GLN A 326 15.90 13.02 3.74
N GLY A 327 14.92 13.75 3.22
CA GLY A 327 13.65 13.24 2.72
C GLY A 327 12.53 14.18 3.12
N TYR A 328 11.91 14.88 2.16
CA TYR A 328 10.71 15.67 2.42
C TYR A 328 9.50 14.88 1.93
N VAL A 329 8.86 14.13 2.83
CA VAL A 329 7.87 13.10 2.45
C VAL A 329 6.82 12.92 3.55
N THR A 330 5.63 12.46 3.16
CA THR A 330 4.60 11.98 4.09
C THR A 330 4.12 10.60 3.70
N GLY A 331 3.92 9.75 4.71
CA GLY A 331 3.29 8.44 4.60
C GLY A 331 1.80 8.51 4.94
N LEU A 332 0.97 7.99 4.04
CA LEU A 332 -0.45 7.71 4.26
C LEU A 332 -0.62 6.19 4.36
N GLU A 333 -0.75 5.67 5.57
CA GLU A 333 -0.46 4.26 5.83
C GLU A 333 -1.67 3.52 6.42
N PRO A 334 -2.67 3.13 5.59
CA PRO A 334 -3.73 2.25 6.07
C PRO A 334 -3.15 0.88 6.43
N GLY A 335 -3.59 0.33 7.56
CA GLY A 335 -3.03 -0.90 8.12
C GLY A 335 -3.98 -1.66 9.03
N THR A 336 -3.61 -2.91 9.31
CA THR A 336 -4.19 -3.70 10.41
C THR A 336 -3.74 -3.21 11.77
N SER A 337 -2.62 -2.48 11.81
CA SER A 337 -1.94 -1.98 13.00
C SER A 337 -1.21 -0.67 12.71
N PHE A 338 -0.85 0.06 13.77
CA PHE A 338 0.07 1.20 13.64
C PHE A 338 1.52 0.74 13.37
N SER A 339 2.47 1.68 13.36
CA SER A 339 3.88 1.40 13.07
C SER A 339 4.72 1.03 14.31
N TYR A 340 4.11 0.79 15.47
CA TYR A 340 4.82 0.22 16.64
C TYR A 340 5.27 -1.22 16.37
N ASN A 341 6.33 -1.66 17.05
CA ASN A 341 6.69 -3.08 17.11
C ASN A 341 5.48 -3.95 17.52
N ARG A 342 5.35 -5.14 16.91
CA ARG A 342 4.22 -6.07 17.11
C ARG A 342 3.87 -6.32 18.57
N ARG A 343 4.85 -6.34 19.49
CA ARG A 343 4.60 -6.56 20.93
C ARG A 343 3.64 -5.53 21.53
N TYR A 344 3.72 -4.27 21.10
CA TYR A 344 2.87 -3.17 21.58
C TYR A 344 1.49 -3.17 20.93
N GLN A 345 1.34 -3.87 19.80
CA GLN A 345 0.10 -3.94 19.05
C GLN A 345 -0.87 -4.96 19.64
N ARG A 346 -0.38 -6.05 20.28
CA ARG A 346 -1.25 -7.08 20.88
C ARG A 346 -2.18 -6.52 21.96
N PRO A 347 -1.73 -5.71 22.94
CA PRO A 347 -2.62 -5.10 23.93
C PRO A 347 -3.63 -4.12 23.34
N LEU A 348 -3.36 -3.56 22.16
CA LEU A 348 -4.27 -2.69 21.43
C LEU A 348 -5.30 -3.47 20.60
N GLY A 349 -5.18 -4.81 20.53
CA GLY A 349 -6.03 -5.65 19.69
C GLY A 349 -5.74 -5.54 18.19
N LEU A 350 -4.55 -5.08 17.82
CA LEU A 350 -4.16 -4.77 16.43
C LEU A 350 -3.24 -5.82 15.81
N VAL A 351 -3.18 -7.02 16.39
CA VAL A 351 -2.48 -8.19 15.80
C VAL A 351 -3.52 -9.26 15.50
N PRO A 352 -4.17 -9.19 14.33
CA PRO A 352 -5.18 -10.17 13.97
C PRO A 352 -4.59 -11.57 13.75
N THR A 353 -5.43 -12.58 13.87
CA THR A 353 -5.10 -13.96 13.52
C THR A 353 -5.80 -14.36 12.22
N ILE A 354 -5.14 -15.15 11.38
CA ILE A 354 -5.68 -15.80 10.20
C ILE A 354 -5.68 -17.32 10.42
N ALA A 355 -6.83 -17.97 10.27
CA ALA A 355 -6.97 -19.41 10.46
C ALA A 355 -6.23 -20.21 9.37
N ALA A 356 -6.06 -21.51 9.61
CA ALA A 356 -5.49 -22.41 8.60
C ALA A 356 -6.35 -22.39 7.32
N LYS A 357 -5.69 -22.27 6.16
CA LYS A 357 -6.29 -22.17 4.82
C LYS A 357 -7.22 -20.98 4.61
N GLU A 358 -7.31 -20.05 5.57
CA GLU A 358 -8.12 -18.85 5.45
C GLU A 358 -7.42 -17.82 4.55
N GLN A 359 -8.23 -16.97 3.93
CA GLN A 359 -7.79 -15.84 3.13
C GLN A 359 -8.25 -14.51 3.73
N LYS A 360 -7.43 -13.47 3.57
CA LYS A 360 -7.75 -12.08 3.92
C LYS A 360 -7.44 -11.19 2.73
N GLN A 361 -8.41 -10.35 2.36
CA GLN A 361 -8.31 -9.43 1.23
C GLN A 361 -8.06 -8.00 1.71
N PHE A 362 -7.21 -7.29 0.98
CA PHE A 362 -6.90 -5.88 1.23
C PHE A 362 -7.11 -5.11 -0.06
N GLN A 363 -7.95 -4.08 0.01
CA GLN A 363 -8.30 -3.24 -1.14
C GLN A 363 -7.94 -1.80 -0.85
N ILE A 364 -7.11 -1.22 -1.72
CA ILE A 364 -6.63 0.15 -1.61
C ILE A 364 -6.70 0.79 -2.98
N SER A 365 -7.24 2.00 -3.05
CA SER A 365 -7.34 2.79 -4.27
C SER A 365 -6.52 4.06 -4.15
N TYR A 366 -5.85 4.42 -5.22
CA TYR A 366 -5.01 5.61 -5.35
C TYR A 366 -5.52 6.41 -6.53
N SER A 367 -5.75 7.71 -6.35
CA SER A 367 -6.20 8.58 -7.43
C SER A 367 -5.50 9.93 -7.37
N LEU A 368 -5.02 10.40 -8.52
CA LEU A 368 -4.58 11.78 -8.66
C LEU A 368 -5.80 12.71 -8.71
N LEU A 369 -5.79 13.75 -7.87
CA LEU A 369 -6.77 14.82 -7.88
C LEU A 369 -6.14 16.00 -8.65
N ALA A 370 -6.36 16.01 -9.97
CA ALA A 370 -5.59 16.85 -10.91
C ALA A 370 -5.94 18.35 -10.88
N ASP A 371 -7.08 18.71 -10.28
CA ASP A 371 -7.55 20.08 -10.20
C ASP A 371 -8.36 20.33 -8.92
N LYS A 372 -8.76 21.60 -8.73
CA LYS A 372 -9.55 22.02 -7.59
C LYS A 372 -10.90 21.31 -7.49
N GLY A 373 -11.57 21.04 -8.61
CA GLY A 373 -12.85 20.33 -8.60
C GLY A 373 -12.72 18.89 -8.10
N ALA A 374 -11.66 18.21 -8.52
CA ALA A 374 -11.33 16.87 -8.03
C ALA A 374 -11.01 16.86 -6.52
N VAL A 375 -10.23 17.83 -6.04
CA VAL A 375 -9.92 17.99 -4.61
C VAL A 375 -11.20 18.29 -3.80
N ASP A 376 -12.00 19.27 -4.22
CA ASP A 376 -13.23 19.65 -3.53
C ASP A 376 -14.24 18.48 -3.46
N LYS A 377 -14.33 17.67 -4.53
CA LYS A 377 -15.15 16.45 -4.53
C LYS A 377 -14.67 15.41 -3.52
N ALA A 378 -13.36 15.16 -3.46
CA ALA A 378 -12.79 14.22 -2.50
C ALA A 378 -12.96 14.71 -1.05
N LEU A 379 -12.77 16.00 -0.79
CA LEU A 379 -12.99 16.62 0.52
C LEU A 379 -14.48 16.62 0.93
N SER A 380 -15.38 16.77 -0.03
CA SER A 380 -16.82 16.61 0.20
C SER A 380 -17.14 15.19 0.64
N ARG A 381 -16.55 14.17 -0.02
CA ARG A 381 -16.70 12.77 0.39
C ARG A 381 -16.15 12.50 1.79
N VAL A 382 -15.00 13.08 2.14
CA VAL A 382 -14.46 13.02 3.51
C VAL A 382 -15.46 13.61 4.51
N SER A 383 -16.06 14.76 4.19
CA SER A 383 -17.04 15.44 5.05
C SER A 383 -18.33 14.65 5.20
N GLU A 384 -18.82 14.03 4.12
CA GLU A 384 -19.97 13.11 4.15
C GLU A 384 -19.72 11.91 5.06
N ILE A 385 -18.53 11.30 4.98
CA ILE A 385 -18.17 10.19 5.86
C ILE A 385 -18.02 10.70 7.30
N GLN A 386 -17.38 11.86 7.55
CA GLN A 386 -17.30 12.42 8.90
C GLN A 386 -18.70 12.62 9.48
N ALA A 387 -19.65 13.10 8.67
CA ALA A 387 -21.06 13.32 9.03
C ALA A 387 -21.23 14.18 10.29
N GLY A 388 -20.35 15.17 10.48
CA GLY A 388 -20.35 16.04 11.66
C GLY A 388 -19.98 15.35 12.99
N ARG A 389 -19.56 14.08 12.96
CA ARG A 389 -19.04 13.38 14.15
C ARG A 389 -17.77 14.07 14.64
N GLU A 390 -17.51 14.03 15.94
CA GLU A 390 -16.32 14.66 16.52
C GLU A 390 -15.08 13.78 16.36
N THR A 391 -13.91 14.42 16.29
CA THR A 391 -12.61 13.75 16.36
C THR A 391 -12.10 13.77 17.79
N GLU A 392 -11.88 12.61 18.39
CA GLU A 392 -11.20 12.49 19.68
C GLU A 392 -9.69 12.73 19.52
N VAL A 393 -9.18 13.85 20.06
CA VAL A 393 -7.74 14.15 20.06
C VAL A 393 -7.12 13.71 21.39
N ARG A 394 -6.41 12.58 21.40
CA ARG A 394 -5.70 12.08 22.58
C ARG A 394 -4.32 12.71 22.67
N GLN A 395 -4.05 13.37 23.79
CA GLN A 395 -2.78 14.08 24.02
C GLN A 395 -1.60 13.16 24.36
N THR A 396 -1.88 11.90 24.71
CA THR A 396 -0.88 10.91 25.13
C THR A 396 -0.72 9.82 24.07
N PRO A 397 0.52 9.34 23.82
CA PRO A 397 0.74 8.14 23.05
C PRO A 397 -0.05 6.94 23.58
N LEU A 398 -0.42 6.04 22.68
CA LEU A 398 -1.20 4.84 23.04
C LEU A 398 -0.38 3.82 23.81
N VAL A 399 0.94 3.87 23.67
CA VAL A 399 1.88 2.93 24.29
C VAL A 399 3.09 3.68 24.84
N ASP A 400 3.70 3.10 25.86
CA ASP A 400 4.93 3.60 26.48
C ASP A 400 6.14 2.90 25.86
N LEU A 401 6.81 3.58 24.94
CA LEU A 401 7.96 3.03 24.21
C LEU A 401 9.24 2.92 25.05
N THR A 402 9.25 3.45 26.28
CA THR A 402 10.41 3.36 27.19
C THR A 402 10.44 2.05 27.99
N LYS A 403 9.32 1.33 28.02
CA LYS A 403 9.20 0.04 28.70
C LYS A 403 9.55 -1.07 27.73
N GLU A 404 10.70 -1.71 27.95
CA GLU A 404 11.11 -2.92 27.22
C GLU A 404 10.31 -4.16 27.60
#